data_AF-X0SA67-F1
#
_entry.id   AF-X0SA67-F1
#
_cell.length_a   1.000
_cell.length_b   1.000
_cell.length_c   1.000
_cell.angle_alpha   90.00
_cell.angle_beta   90.00
_cell.angle_gamma   90.00
#
_symmetry.space_group_name_H-M   'P 1'
#
loop_
_entity.id
_entity.type
_entity.pdbx_description
1 polymer ?
#
loop_
_entity_poly.entity_id
_entity_poly.type
_entity_poly.pdbx_seq_one_letter_code
_entity_poly.pdbx_strand_id
1 'polypeptide(L)'
;PSWTDATAAAAMTHEYQEIDVYNNSWGPGGFLYGDDPLFLAALQDGVTNGRGGLGNVYAFAAGNGRQIDNDVNHNARANSRYTIAVAAIDHDGHYSYYSTPGASLLVSGYSNSVYSGITTTDRTGEDGYNVTGTGDGDPLADIDYTSTFGGTSSAAPLVSGVIALMLEANPGLTYRDVQHILVETAEMNDPADADWVYNAAGYQVNHNYGFGAIDAAAAVGAAINWQPVAEEKSLASGLIDVAATIPDDDTTGISSSVTLGDGVKQIEWVEVTFDAEHDYPADLEVVLIGPDGTESVLANATDYFYMFNPAGYDQWTFTSARHWGSSAEGEWTLQVKDLISPDAGTWNSWELTVYGQDVYAAPPELVAIIPNQGGVLTDGDIFDVAPRQLTFRFTDGQIIDQSSLGGIEIIRSGSDGTFGDGNEQVVQYGWIGIGEHPNEVIVRFAETLPDDVYQITIRGSGPV
;
A
#
# COMPACT_ATOMS: atom_id res chain seq x y z
N PRO A 1 20.98 -12.04 -23.94
CA PRO A 1 21.54 -12.95 -22.91
C PRO A 1 20.46 -13.28 -21.88
N SER A 2 20.09 -14.55 -21.71
CA SER A 2 19.29 -14.95 -20.56
C SER A 2 20.17 -14.81 -19.31
N TRP A 3 19.76 -13.96 -18.38
CA TRP A 3 20.48 -13.76 -17.13
C TRP A 3 20.28 -15.01 -16.28
N THR A 4 21.36 -15.54 -15.70
CA THR A 4 21.23 -16.65 -14.74
C THR A 4 20.72 -16.09 -13.41
N ASP A 5 20.04 -16.91 -12.62
CA ASP A 5 19.65 -16.60 -11.24
C ASP A 5 20.83 -15.99 -10.45
N ALA A 6 22.00 -16.66 -10.48
CA ALA A 6 23.22 -16.16 -9.84
C ALA A 6 23.67 -14.76 -10.31
N THR A 7 23.46 -14.41 -11.59
CA THR A 7 23.81 -13.06 -12.09
C THR A 7 22.81 -12.02 -11.59
N ALA A 8 21.51 -12.37 -11.58
CA ALA A 8 20.47 -11.51 -11.05
C ALA A 8 20.66 -11.26 -9.54
N ALA A 9 20.96 -12.31 -8.77
CA ALA A 9 21.27 -12.25 -7.35
C ALA A 9 22.50 -11.38 -7.03
N ALA A 10 23.57 -11.54 -7.80
CA ALA A 10 24.77 -10.72 -7.66
C ALA A 10 24.51 -9.23 -7.92
N ALA A 11 23.57 -8.90 -8.82
CA ALA A 11 23.19 -7.52 -9.08
C ALA A 11 22.47 -6.89 -7.88
N MET A 12 21.64 -7.65 -7.15
CA MET A 12 20.90 -7.13 -5.98
C MET A 12 21.78 -6.88 -4.76
N THR A 13 22.93 -7.55 -4.68
CA THR A 13 23.88 -7.43 -3.55
C THR A 13 25.13 -6.63 -3.91
N HIS A 14 25.23 -6.14 -5.15
CA HIS A 14 26.40 -5.39 -5.61
C HIS A 14 26.55 -4.08 -4.84
N GLU A 15 27.65 -3.94 -4.08
CA GLU A 15 27.97 -2.74 -3.29
C GLU A 15 26.82 -2.26 -2.38
N TYR A 16 26.04 -3.20 -1.84
CA TYR A 16 24.84 -2.92 -1.04
C TYR A 16 25.06 -2.18 0.31
N GLN A 17 26.31 -1.89 0.65
CA GLN A 17 26.66 -1.00 1.77
C GLN A 17 26.86 0.45 1.30
N GLU A 18 27.12 0.66 0.01
CA GLU A 18 27.34 1.97 -0.61
C GLU A 18 26.14 2.41 -1.46
N ILE A 19 25.37 1.47 -2.01
CA ILE A 19 24.17 1.74 -2.80
C ILE A 19 22.95 1.75 -1.88
N ASP A 20 22.25 2.88 -1.84
CA ASP A 20 21.03 3.01 -1.05
C ASP A 20 19.78 2.44 -1.75
N VAL A 21 19.63 2.77 -3.05
CA VAL A 21 18.43 2.48 -3.85
C VAL A 21 18.80 1.74 -5.12
N TYR A 22 18.12 0.62 -5.38
CA TYR A 22 18.24 -0.15 -6.61
C TYR A 22 16.98 0.03 -7.45
N ASN A 23 17.12 0.66 -8.61
CA ASN A 23 16.04 0.73 -9.60
C ASN A 23 16.13 -0.44 -10.59
N ASN A 24 15.03 -1.18 -10.72
CA ASN A 24 14.95 -2.38 -11.54
C ASN A 24 13.78 -2.32 -12.53
N SER A 25 14.09 -1.76 -13.70
CA SER A 25 13.16 -1.67 -14.85
C SER A 25 13.23 -2.90 -15.77
N TRP A 26 13.36 -4.08 -15.19
CA TRP A 26 13.52 -5.35 -15.88
C TRP A 26 12.80 -6.46 -15.12
N GLY A 27 12.35 -7.44 -15.85
CA GLY A 27 11.67 -8.59 -15.30
C GLY A 27 11.59 -9.65 -16.38
N PRO A 28 11.47 -10.91 -15.97
CA PRO A 28 11.12 -11.93 -16.93
C PRO A 28 9.69 -11.70 -17.44
N GLY A 29 9.45 -12.05 -18.69
CA GLY A 29 8.10 -12.12 -19.23
C GLY A 29 7.51 -13.51 -19.02
N GLY A 30 6.19 -13.59 -18.85
CA GLY A 30 5.46 -14.86 -18.76
C GLY A 30 4.73 -15.05 -17.42
N PHE A 31 3.98 -16.15 -17.35
CA PHE A 31 3.16 -16.57 -16.22
C PHE A 31 3.96 -17.45 -15.25
N LEU A 32 3.85 -17.17 -13.94
CA LEU A 32 4.57 -17.86 -12.85
C LEU A 32 6.08 -17.96 -13.09
N TYR A 33 6.71 -16.81 -13.27
CA TYR A 33 8.14 -16.74 -13.53
C TYR A 33 8.88 -16.03 -12.38
N GLY A 34 10.07 -16.53 -12.08
CA GLY A 34 11.09 -15.77 -11.36
C GLY A 34 11.31 -16.26 -9.95
N ASP A 35 10.86 -17.48 -9.66
CA ASP A 35 11.19 -18.22 -8.44
C ASP A 35 12.68 -18.66 -8.49
N ASP A 36 13.53 -17.63 -8.53
CA ASP A 36 14.97 -17.63 -8.62
C ASP A 36 15.49 -17.58 -7.17
N PRO A 37 15.76 -18.72 -6.51
CA PRO A 37 15.97 -18.76 -5.07
C PRO A 37 17.20 -17.96 -4.63
N LEU A 38 18.25 -17.84 -5.46
CA LEU A 38 19.39 -16.99 -5.13
C LEU A 38 19.02 -15.51 -5.21
N PHE A 39 18.21 -15.13 -6.20
CA PHE A 39 17.73 -13.76 -6.34
C PHE A 39 16.86 -13.35 -5.14
N LEU A 40 15.90 -14.18 -4.73
CA LEU A 40 15.06 -13.91 -3.56
C LEU A 40 15.89 -13.83 -2.27
N ALA A 41 16.87 -14.74 -2.10
CA ALA A 41 17.80 -14.68 -0.98
C ALA A 41 18.66 -13.40 -0.99
N ALA A 42 19.05 -12.91 -2.17
CA ALA A 42 19.81 -11.68 -2.32
C ALA A 42 18.98 -10.42 -1.98
N LEU A 43 17.69 -10.39 -2.34
CA LEU A 43 16.78 -9.33 -1.89
C LEU A 43 16.66 -9.34 -0.36
N GLN A 44 16.44 -10.51 0.24
CA GLN A 44 16.37 -10.66 1.69
C GLN A 44 17.66 -10.20 2.38
N ASP A 45 18.83 -10.59 1.86
CA ASP A 45 20.13 -10.17 2.39
C ASP A 45 20.31 -8.65 2.30
N GLY A 46 19.93 -8.03 1.18
CA GLY A 46 19.99 -6.59 0.99
C GLY A 46 19.09 -5.80 1.94
N VAL A 47 17.82 -6.19 2.10
CA VAL A 47 16.92 -5.51 3.04
C VAL A 47 17.29 -5.76 4.51
N THR A 48 17.99 -6.86 4.81
CA THR A 48 18.40 -7.20 6.19
C THR A 48 19.72 -6.53 6.57
N ASN A 49 20.71 -6.59 5.69
CA ASN A 49 22.11 -6.28 6.01
C ASN A 49 22.64 -5.05 5.27
N GLY A 50 21.99 -4.62 4.18
CA GLY A 50 22.38 -3.45 3.39
C GLY A 50 22.30 -2.14 4.16
N ARG A 51 23.00 -1.12 3.67
CA ARG A 51 23.02 0.24 4.26
C ARG A 51 23.30 0.22 5.78
N GLY A 52 24.27 -0.59 6.22
CA GLY A 52 24.61 -0.73 7.64
C GLY A 52 23.50 -1.35 8.51
N GLY A 53 22.60 -2.14 7.91
CA GLY A 53 21.46 -2.78 8.59
C GLY A 53 20.15 -2.00 8.52
N LEU A 54 20.11 -0.85 7.81
CA LEU A 54 18.85 -0.15 7.50
C LEU A 54 18.07 -0.84 6.37
N GLY A 55 18.76 -1.63 5.54
CA GLY A 55 18.19 -2.34 4.41
C GLY A 55 18.16 -1.49 3.14
N ASN A 56 18.63 -2.07 2.03
CA ASN A 56 18.52 -1.44 0.72
C ASN A 56 17.05 -1.28 0.29
N VAL A 57 16.79 -0.26 -0.53
CA VAL A 57 15.46 -0.06 -1.10
C VAL A 57 15.44 -0.52 -2.55
N TYR A 58 14.59 -1.49 -2.87
CA TYR A 58 14.47 -2.06 -4.22
C TYR A 58 13.19 -1.57 -4.89
N ALA A 59 13.28 -0.70 -5.89
CA ALA A 59 12.15 -0.32 -6.72
C ALA A 59 12.11 -1.21 -7.97
N PHE A 60 10.96 -1.82 -8.25
CA PHE A 60 10.75 -2.69 -9.40
C PHE A 60 9.59 -2.18 -10.25
N ALA A 61 9.79 -2.12 -11.57
CA ALA A 61 8.71 -1.87 -12.50
C ALA A 61 7.69 -3.02 -12.46
N ALA A 62 6.42 -2.72 -12.28
CA ALA A 62 5.34 -3.71 -12.16
C ALA A 62 5.17 -4.61 -13.40
N GLY A 63 5.49 -4.09 -14.58
CA GLY A 63 5.35 -4.81 -15.85
C GLY A 63 4.55 -4.03 -16.90
N ASN A 64 4.61 -4.50 -18.14
CA ASN A 64 3.95 -3.88 -19.30
C ASN A 64 2.95 -4.85 -19.99
N GLY A 65 2.48 -5.84 -19.24
CA GLY A 65 1.73 -6.99 -19.74
C GLY A 65 0.21 -6.87 -19.62
N ARG A 66 -0.36 -5.70 -19.33
CA ARG A 66 -1.81 -5.57 -19.15
C ARG A 66 -2.63 -6.04 -20.35
N GLN A 67 -2.16 -5.77 -21.58
CA GLN A 67 -2.90 -6.10 -22.80
C GLN A 67 -2.95 -7.60 -23.10
N ILE A 68 -2.24 -8.41 -22.31
CA ILE A 68 -2.23 -9.87 -22.36
C ILE A 68 -2.64 -10.44 -20.99
N ASP A 69 -3.42 -9.68 -20.23
CA ASP A 69 -3.99 -10.03 -18.92
C ASP A 69 -2.96 -10.49 -17.88
N ASN A 70 -1.72 -10.00 -17.98
CA ASN A 70 -0.70 -10.33 -16.99
C ASN A 70 -1.03 -9.68 -15.63
N ASP A 71 -0.55 -10.30 -14.56
CA ASP A 71 -0.66 -9.84 -13.18
C ASP A 71 0.74 -9.67 -12.55
N VAL A 72 0.94 -8.63 -11.73
CA VAL A 72 2.20 -8.41 -11.01
C VAL A 72 2.51 -9.60 -10.10
N ASN A 73 1.46 -10.21 -9.53
CA ASN A 73 1.53 -11.34 -8.63
C ASN A 73 2.07 -12.63 -9.28
N HIS A 74 2.16 -12.70 -10.61
CA HIS A 74 2.79 -13.80 -11.37
C HIS A 74 4.28 -13.59 -11.67
N ASN A 75 4.84 -12.47 -11.22
CA ASN A 75 6.27 -12.15 -11.33
C ASN A 75 6.90 -12.07 -9.94
N ALA A 76 7.65 -13.10 -9.56
CA ALA A 76 8.22 -13.24 -8.21
C ALA A 76 9.14 -12.08 -7.78
N ARG A 77 9.65 -11.27 -8.72
CA ARG A 77 10.51 -10.13 -8.40
C ARG A 77 9.69 -8.95 -7.90
N ALA A 78 8.74 -8.46 -8.70
CA ALA A 78 7.87 -7.36 -8.30
C ALA A 78 6.85 -7.77 -7.23
N ASN A 79 6.44 -9.05 -7.22
CA ASN A 79 5.59 -9.62 -6.18
C ASN A 79 6.32 -9.81 -4.82
N SER A 80 7.64 -9.64 -4.72
CA SER A 80 8.34 -9.81 -3.44
C SER A 80 8.05 -8.65 -2.49
N ARG A 81 7.69 -8.95 -1.23
CA ARG A 81 7.53 -7.97 -0.15
C ARG A 81 8.78 -7.10 0.13
N TYR A 82 9.95 -7.57 -0.29
CA TYR A 82 11.22 -6.85 -0.17
C TYR A 82 11.40 -5.77 -1.26
N THR A 83 10.49 -5.70 -2.21
CA THR A 83 10.52 -4.74 -3.32
C THR A 83 9.33 -3.78 -3.25
N ILE A 84 9.47 -2.64 -3.90
CA ILE A 84 8.40 -1.67 -4.14
C ILE A 84 8.00 -1.87 -5.59
N ALA A 85 6.87 -2.54 -5.82
CA ALA A 85 6.29 -2.68 -7.16
C ALA A 85 5.64 -1.36 -7.59
N VAL A 86 6.14 -0.81 -8.70
CA VAL A 86 5.76 0.51 -9.22
C VAL A 86 4.90 0.38 -10.47
N ALA A 87 3.64 0.80 -10.36
CA ALA A 87 2.73 0.95 -11.49
C ALA A 87 3.02 2.22 -12.30
N ALA A 88 2.52 2.27 -13.53
CA ALA A 88 2.65 3.42 -14.43
C ALA A 88 1.32 4.13 -14.60
N ILE A 89 1.34 5.44 -14.38
CA ILE A 89 0.24 6.36 -14.68
C ILE A 89 0.67 7.38 -15.74
N ASP A 90 -0.27 7.84 -16.55
CA ASP A 90 -0.05 8.94 -17.48
C ASP A 90 -0.15 10.32 -16.82
N HIS A 91 0.02 11.38 -17.62
CA HIS A 91 -0.01 12.75 -17.13
C HIS A 91 -1.36 13.21 -16.58
N ASP A 92 -2.44 12.48 -16.86
CA ASP A 92 -3.79 12.76 -16.32
C ASP A 92 -4.08 11.94 -15.05
N GLY A 93 -3.12 11.11 -14.61
CA GLY A 93 -3.25 10.26 -13.44
C GLY A 93 -4.03 8.96 -13.70
N HIS A 94 -4.31 8.62 -14.95
CA HIS A 94 -4.88 7.33 -15.30
C HIS A 94 -3.78 6.29 -15.48
N TYR A 95 -4.07 5.01 -15.24
CA TYR A 95 -3.08 3.98 -15.50
C TYR A 95 -2.70 4.01 -16.98
N SER A 96 -1.42 3.82 -17.27
CA SER A 96 -1.00 3.65 -18.66
C SER A 96 -1.56 2.32 -19.20
N TYR A 97 -1.93 2.28 -20.48
CA TYR A 97 -2.61 1.14 -21.12
C TYR A 97 -1.87 -0.21 -21.01
N TYR A 98 -0.56 -0.18 -20.74
CA TYR A 98 0.28 -1.36 -20.56
C TYR A 98 0.51 -1.73 -19.08
N SER A 99 0.23 -0.83 -18.12
CA SER A 99 0.61 -1.01 -16.71
C SER A 99 -0.07 -2.24 -16.14
N THR A 100 0.73 -3.24 -15.76
CA THR A 100 0.26 -4.51 -15.20
C THR A 100 -0.37 -4.28 -13.82
N PRO A 101 -1.63 -4.70 -13.58
CA PRO A 101 -2.27 -4.64 -12.27
C PRO A 101 -1.84 -5.80 -11.36
N GLY A 102 -2.07 -5.68 -10.05
CA GLY A 102 -1.86 -6.76 -9.07
C GLY A 102 -2.00 -6.29 -7.63
N ALA A 103 -2.24 -7.23 -6.72
CA ALA A 103 -2.40 -6.96 -5.28
C ALA A 103 -1.07 -6.57 -4.58
N SER A 104 0.06 -6.87 -5.20
CA SER A 104 1.41 -6.55 -4.71
C SER A 104 1.89 -5.12 -5.03
N LEU A 105 1.14 -4.35 -5.82
CA LEU A 105 1.47 -2.95 -6.11
C LEU A 105 1.48 -2.09 -4.84
N LEU A 106 2.54 -1.29 -4.68
CA LEU A 106 2.63 -0.34 -3.58
C LEU A 106 2.27 1.09 -4.03
N VAL A 107 2.89 1.58 -5.10
CA VAL A 107 2.73 2.98 -5.52
C VAL A 107 2.79 3.13 -7.04
N SER A 108 2.24 4.23 -7.55
CA SER A 108 2.26 4.58 -8.97
C SER A 108 3.22 5.73 -9.26
N GLY A 109 4.04 5.57 -10.30
CA GLY A 109 4.90 6.61 -10.85
C GLY A 109 4.42 7.11 -12.21
N TYR A 110 4.66 8.39 -12.52
CA TYR A 110 4.32 8.94 -13.83
C TYR A 110 5.19 8.37 -14.95
N SER A 111 4.56 8.14 -16.09
CA SER A 111 5.10 7.46 -17.26
C SER A 111 4.51 8.02 -18.55
N ASN A 112 4.78 7.35 -19.69
CA ASN A 112 4.24 7.73 -20.98
C ASN A 112 2.75 7.38 -21.13
N SER A 113 2.05 8.21 -21.92
CA SER A 113 0.74 7.92 -22.48
C SER A 113 0.86 7.49 -23.95
N VAL A 114 -0.28 7.38 -24.64
CA VAL A 114 -0.31 7.21 -26.11
C VAL A 114 0.20 8.47 -26.84
N TYR A 115 0.18 9.63 -26.19
CA TYR A 115 0.47 10.93 -26.81
C TYR A 115 1.78 11.58 -26.34
N SER A 116 2.29 11.19 -25.18
CA SER A 116 3.45 11.84 -24.54
C SER A 116 4.37 10.80 -23.91
N GLY A 117 5.69 10.98 -24.08
CA GLY A 117 6.71 10.17 -23.41
C GLY A 117 7.41 10.92 -22.28
N ILE A 118 8.25 10.19 -21.53
CA ILE A 118 9.15 10.77 -20.54
C ILE A 118 10.38 11.34 -21.25
N THR A 119 10.67 12.60 -20.96
CA THR A 119 11.89 13.27 -21.45
C THR A 119 13.04 13.04 -20.49
N THR A 120 14.12 12.44 -20.98
CA THR A 120 15.29 12.07 -20.18
C THR A 120 16.56 12.02 -21.02
N THR A 121 17.71 11.85 -20.36
CA THR A 121 18.98 11.51 -21.03
C THR A 121 18.89 10.14 -21.69
N ASP A 122 19.59 9.98 -22.80
CA ASP A 122 19.69 8.74 -23.55
C ASP A 122 21.12 8.19 -23.55
N ARG A 123 21.32 6.99 -24.09
CA ARG A 123 22.66 6.47 -24.35
C ARG A 123 23.35 7.37 -25.36
N THR A 124 24.55 7.85 -25.02
CA THR A 124 25.28 8.77 -25.88
C THR A 124 25.55 8.17 -27.26
N GLY A 125 25.27 8.92 -28.34
CA GLY A 125 25.43 8.47 -29.72
C GLY A 125 24.22 7.70 -30.28
N GLU A 126 24.45 6.86 -31.29
CA GLU A 126 23.38 6.21 -32.08
C GLU A 126 22.76 4.96 -31.40
N ASP A 127 23.18 4.66 -30.18
CA ASP A 127 22.84 3.46 -29.42
C ASP A 127 21.57 3.64 -28.54
N GLY A 128 21.03 4.86 -28.50
CA GLY A 128 19.87 5.25 -27.73
C GLY A 128 18.52 5.02 -28.43
N TYR A 129 17.45 5.51 -27.81
CA TYR A 129 16.12 5.63 -28.41
C TYR A 129 16.10 6.69 -29.53
N ASN A 130 16.79 7.82 -29.34
CA ASN A 130 16.91 8.87 -30.35
C ASN A 130 18.09 8.61 -31.29
N VAL A 131 17.87 7.75 -32.29
CA VAL A 131 18.95 7.29 -33.19
C VAL A 131 19.37 8.36 -34.22
N THR A 132 18.45 9.24 -34.63
CA THR A 132 18.66 10.08 -35.83
C THR A 132 18.90 11.55 -35.51
N GLY A 133 18.33 12.09 -34.43
CA GLY A 133 18.35 13.53 -34.14
C GLY A 133 17.66 14.37 -35.23
N THR A 134 16.89 13.74 -36.13
CA THR A 134 16.24 14.40 -37.27
C THR A 134 14.78 14.74 -37.02
N GLY A 135 14.22 14.39 -35.86
CA GLY A 135 12.78 14.50 -35.60
C GLY A 135 11.97 13.25 -35.97
N ASP A 136 12.61 12.23 -36.57
CA ASP A 136 11.94 10.98 -36.96
C ASP A 136 11.76 10.07 -35.74
N GLY A 137 10.53 10.00 -35.22
CA GLY A 137 10.18 9.19 -34.05
C GLY A 137 10.42 9.90 -32.71
N ASP A 138 11.44 10.75 -32.62
CA ASP A 138 11.73 11.61 -31.47
C ASP A 138 11.99 13.05 -31.94
N PRO A 139 11.25 14.07 -31.43
CA PRO A 139 11.40 15.47 -31.86
C PRO A 139 12.71 16.13 -31.41
N LEU A 140 13.49 15.51 -30.51
CA LEU A 140 14.72 16.09 -30.00
C LEU A 140 15.85 16.00 -31.04
N ALA A 141 16.53 17.12 -31.28
CA ALA A 141 17.64 17.19 -32.23
C ALA A 141 18.96 16.62 -31.68
N ASP A 142 19.09 16.55 -30.36
CA ASP A 142 20.27 16.00 -29.68
C ASP A 142 20.04 14.52 -29.37
N ILE A 143 20.86 13.64 -29.96
CA ILE A 143 20.74 12.18 -29.88
C ILE A 143 21.09 11.62 -28.50
N ASP A 144 21.70 12.44 -27.64
CA ASP A 144 22.01 12.05 -26.25
C ASP A 144 20.78 12.23 -25.32
N TYR A 145 19.60 12.54 -25.87
CA TYR A 145 18.34 12.71 -25.16
C TYR A 145 17.17 12.09 -25.92
N THR A 146 16.16 11.63 -25.18
CA THR A 146 14.89 11.15 -25.76
C THR A 146 13.69 11.77 -25.05
N SER A 147 12.60 12.02 -25.78
CA SER A 147 11.28 12.36 -25.24
C SER A 147 10.26 11.23 -25.38
N THR A 148 10.71 10.01 -25.66
CA THR A 148 9.85 8.86 -25.99
C THR A 148 9.96 7.71 -24.99
N PHE A 149 10.76 7.86 -23.93
CA PHE A 149 10.92 6.82 -22.92
C PHE A 149 9.59 6.55 -22.21
N GLY A 150 9.34 5.30 -21.85
CA GLY A 150 8.03 4.84 -21.41
C GLY A 150 8.04 3.46 -20.76
N GLY A 151 6.86 2.92 -20.54
CA GLY A 151 6.64 1.70 -19.78
C GLY A 151 6.68 1.95 -18.27
N THR A 152 6.29 0.94 -17.48
CA THR A 152 6.58 0.92 -16.03
C THR A 152 8.08 1.06 -15.75
N SER A 153 8.91 0.72 -16.76
CA SER A 153 10.34 1.00 -16.82
C SER A 153 10.72 2.47 -16.65
N SER A 154 9.84 3.42 -16.97
CA SER A 154 10.04 4.86 -16.76
C SER A 154 9.39 5.40 -15.48
N ALA A 155 8.38 4.69 -14.95
CA ALA A 155 7.76 5.00 -13.66
C ALA A 155 8.67 4.63 -12.47
N ALA A 156 9.28 3.44 -12.48
CA ALA A 156 10.14 2.97 -11.39
C ALA A 156 11.34 3.90 -11.09
N PRO A 157 12.07 4.45 -12.09
CA PRO A 157 13.14 5.40 -11.83
C PRO A 157 12.65 6.72 -11.22
N LEU A 158 11.44 7.17 -11.56
CA LEU A 158 10.86 8.37 -10.96
C LEU A 158 10.60 8.15 -9.47
N VAL A 159 9.98 7.03 -9.10
CA VAL A 159 9.78 6.63 -7.70
C VAL A 159 11.12 6.48 -6.98
N SER A 160 12.11 5.86 -7.61
CA SER A 160 13.47 5.73 -7.07
C SER A 160 14.12 7.09 -6.76
N GLY A 161 13.88 8.09 -7.61
CA GLY A 161 14.34 9.46 -7.39
C GLY A 161 13.70 10.11 -6.16
N VAL A 162 12.39 9.92 -5.95
CA VAL A 162 11.70 10.41 -4.75
C VAL A 162 12.22 9.70 -3.49
N ILE A 163 12.42 8.38 -3.55
CA ILE A 163 13.04 7.62 -2.46
C ILE A 163 14.42 8.19 -2.12
N ALA A 164 15.25 8.50 -3.12
CA ALA A 164 16.55 9.11 -2.88
C ALA A 164 16.43 10.47 -2.15
N LEU A 165 15.42 11.29 -2.48
CA LEU A 165 15.14 12.54 -1.75
C LEU A 165 14.67 12.30 -0.31
N MET A 166 13.87 11.26 -0.07
CA MET A 166 13.47 10.85 1.29
C MET A 166 14.69 10.45 2.12
N LEU A 167 15.60 9.66 1.54
CA LEU A 167 16.84 9.23 2.19
C LEU A 167 17.85 10.38 2.38
N GLU A 168 17.85 11.38 1.50
CA GLU A 168 18.60 12.62 1.72
C GLU A 168 18.05 13.41 2.92
N ALA A 169 16.73 13.53 3.02
CA ALA A 169 16.06 14.22 4.11
C ALA A 169 16.24 13.48 5.45
N ASN A 170 16.23 12.15 5.42
CA ASN A 170 16.44 11.31 6.59
C ASN A 170 17.23 10.04 6.23
N PRO A 171 18.56 10.05 6.39
CA PRO A 171 19.40 8.89 6.08
C PRO A 171 19.14 7.68 6.97
N GLY A 172 18.46 7.87 8.10
CA GLY A 172 18.17 6.82 9.10
C GLY A 172 16.93 5.96 8.79
N LEU A 173 16.20 6.25 7.70
CA LEU A 173 15.05 5.44 7.29
C LEU A 173 15.48 4.02 6.90
N THR A 174 14.76 3.03 7.43
CA THR A 174 14.86 1.64 7.00
C THR A 174 14.08 1.41 5.69
N TYR A 175 14.28 0.26 5.04
CA TYR A 175 13.50 -0.09 3.85
C TYR A 175 11.98 -0.15 4.13
N ARG A 176 11.59 -0.61 5.34
CA ARG A 176 10.18 -0.63 5.78
C ARG A 176 9.65 0.78 6.02
N ASP A 177 10.43 1.66 6.65
CA ASP A 177 10.03 3.07 6.83
C ASP A 177 9.73 3.74 5.49
N VAL A 178 10.54 3.48 4.47
CA VAL A 178 10.30 3.99 3.11
C VAL A 178 8.98 3.48 2.55
N GLN A 179 8.68 2.18 2.70
CA GLN A 179 7.39 1.62 2.25
C GLN A 179 6.22 2.28 2.99
N HIS A 180 6.28 2.43 4.31
CA HIS A 180 5.25 3.11 5.10
C HIS A 180 5.02 4.55 4.66
N ILE A 181 6.08 5.34 4.48
CA ILE A 181 5.94 6.71 4.00
C ILE A 181 5.26 6.74 2.62
N LEU A 182 5.62 5.86 1.70
CA LEU A 182 4.99 5.80 0.38
C LEU A 182 3.49 5.45 0.49
N VAL A 183 3.13 4.52 1.37
CA VAL A 183 1.71 4.16 1.64
C VAL A 183 0.94 5.34 2.24
N GLU A 184 1.52 6.04 3.23
CA GLU A 184 0.84 7.13 3.94
C GLU A 184 0.73 8.43 3.13
N THR A 185 1.58 8.61 2.11
CA THR A 185 1.69 9.87 1.36
C THR A 185 1.25 9.78 -0.10
N ALA A 186 0.91 8.59 -0.60
CA ALA A 186 0.38 8.44 -1.95
C ALA A 186 -0.98 9.15 -2.10
N GLU A 187 -1.21 9.77 -3.25
CA GLU A 187 -2.45 10.46 -3.58
C GLU A 187 -3.38 9.59 -4.42
N MET A 188 -4.69 9.64 -4.11
CA MET A 188 -5.71 9.02 -4.95
C MET A 188 -5.74 9.64 -6.35
N ASN A 189 -5.16 8.94 -7.31
CA ASN A 189 -5.29 9.26 -8.72
C ASN A 189 -6.49 8.51 -9.32
N ASP A 190 -7.12 9.10 -10.33
CA ASP A 190 -8.31 8.53 -10.98
C ASP A 190 -9.41 8.08 -9.99
N PRO A 191 -9.98 9.00 -9.19
CA PRO A 191 -10.92 8.66 -8.10
C PRO A 191 -12.25 8.05 -8.59
N ALA A 192 -12.47 7.96 -9.90
CA ALA A 192 -13.64 7.33 -10.50
C ALA A 192 -13.43 5.84 -10.82
N ASP A 193 -12.20 5.33 -10.72
CA ASP A 193 -11.91 3.90 -10.89
C ASP A 193 -12.65 3.09 -9.83
N ALA A 194 -13.35 2.04 -10.26
CA ALA A 194 -14.27 1.29 -9.41
C ALA A 194 -13.57 0.35 -8.43
N ASP A 195 -12.27 0.09 -8.59
CA ASP A 195 -11.49 -0.80 -7.74
C ASP A 195 -10.88 -0.07 -6.52
N TRP A 196 -11.10 1.24 -6.39
CA TRP A 196 -10.78 1.98 -5.17
C TRP A 196 -11.67 1.54 -4.02
N VAL A 197 -11.05 0.99 -2.97
CA VAL A 197 -11.71 0.67 -1.71
C VAL A 197 -10.88 1.19 -0.54
N TYR A 198 -11.56 1.47 0.58
CA TYR A 198 -10.89 1.69 1.86
C TYR A 198 -10.80 0.37 2.60
N ASN A 199 -9.61 -0.01 3.05
CA ASN A 199 -9.45 -1.13 3.98
C ASN A 199 -9.86 -0.70 5.42
N ALA A 200 -9.87 -1.62 6.39
CA ALA A 200 -10.30 -1.26 7.75
C ALA A 200 -9.39 -0.28 8.48
N ALA A 201 -8.14 -0.12 8.06
CA ALA A 201 -7.24 0.89 8.58
C ALA A 201 -7.42 2.28 7.93
N GLY A 202 -8.34 2.40 6.97
CA GLY A 202 -8.65 3.67 6.30
C GLY A 202 -7.68 4.01 5.17
N TYR A 203 -6.83 3.08 4.73
CA TYR A 203 -6.03 3.26 3.53
C TYR A 203 -6.84 2.96 2.28
N GLN A 204 -6.60 3.76 1.25
CA GLN A 204 -7.16 3.55 -0.08
C GLN A 204 -6.27 2.58 -0.85
N VAL A 205 -6.86 1.55 -1.43
CA VAL A 205 -6.13 0.50 -2.14
C VAL A 205 -6.80 0.18 -3.48
N ASN A 206 -6.00 -0.11 -4.50
CA ASN A 206 -6.46 -0.41 -5.86
C ASN A 206 -5.44 -1.32 -6.59
N HIS A 207 -5.90 -2.35 -7.31
CA HIS A 207 -5.04 -3.28 -8.04
C HIS A 207 -4.38 -2.65 -9.28
N ASN A 208 -4.82 -1.48 -9.74
CA ASN A 208 -4.21 -0.75 -10.85
C ASN A 208 -3.18 0.30 -10.39
N TYR A 209 -3.30 0.77 -9.14
CA TYR A 209 -2.60 1.95 -8.65
C TYR A 209 -1.79 1.73 -7.35
N GLY A 210 -1.95 0.61 -6.67
CA GLY A 210 -1.46 0.41 -5.31
C GLY A 210 -2.21 1.35 -4.35
N PHE A 211 -1.46 2.11 -3.56
CA PHE A 211 -2.00 3.18 -2.69
C PHE A 211 -2.22 4.50 -3.44
N GLY A 212 -1.75 4.64 -4.68
CA GLY A 212 -1.97 5.81 -5.52
C GLY A 212 -0.71 6.40 -6.13
N ALA A 213 -0.82 7.62 -6.65
CA ALA A 213 0.27 8.35 -7.26
C ALA A 213 1.27 8.85 -6.21
N ILE A 214 2.56 8.75 -6.54
CA ILE A 214 3.61 9.26 -5.68
C ILE A 214 3.56 10.80 -5.56
N ASP A 215 3.57 11.32 -4.33
CA ASP A 215 3.78 12.74 -4.03
C ASP A 215 5.15 12.94 -3.37
N ALA A 216 6.07 13.55 -4.12
CA ALA A 216 7.43 13.81 -3.64
C ALA A 216 7.47 14.81 -2.47
N ALA A 217 6.60 15.81 -2.44
CA ALA A 217 6.58 16.81 -1.39
C ALA A 217 6.05 16.22 -0.09
N ALA A 218 4.96 15.45 -0.16
CA ALA A 218 4.41 14.75 0.99
C ALA A 218 5.39 13.68 1.53
N ALA A 219 5.94 12.84 0.66
CA ALA A 219 6.88 11.79 1.05
C ALA A 219 8.15 12.34 1.72
N VAL A 220 8.77 13.37 1.14
CA VAL A 220 9.95 14.02 1.73
C VAL A 220 9.56 14.77 3.01
N GLY A 221 8.38 15.39 3.06
CA GLY A 221 7.86 16.05 4.24
C GLY A 221 7.71 15.10 5.44
N ALA A 222 7.14 13.92 5.20
CA ALA A 222 6.99 12.86 6.20
C ALA A 222 8.36 12.32 6.65
N ALA A 223 9.29 12.11 5.71
CA ALA A 223 10.63 11.58 5.99
C ALA A 223 11.41 12.39 7.03
N ILE A 224 11.32 13.74 7.00
CA ILE A 224 12.11 14.65 7.85
C ILE A 224 11.97 14.34 9.36
N ASN A 225 10.76 14.03 9.81
CA ASN A 225 10.47 13.78 11.23
C ASN A 225 9.98 12.34 11.50
N TRP A 226 10.16 11.45 10.52
CA TRP A 226 9.68 10.08 10.59
C TRP A 226 10.23 9.36 11.82
N GLN A 227 9.34 8.65 12.52
CA GLN A 227 9.73 7.78 13.61
C GLN A 227 9.86 6.35 13.06
N PRO A 228 11.01 5.67 13.27
CA PRO A 228 11.18 4.32 12.78
C PRO A 228 10.07 3.39 13.25
N VAL A 229 9.57 2.58 12.33
CA VAL A 229 8.57 1.56 12.65
C VAL A 229 9.16 0.49 13.57
N ALA A 230 8.29 -0.18 14.32
CA ALA A 230 8.70 -1.25 15.22
C ALA A 230 9.31 -2.44 14.45
N GLU A 231 10.03 -3.31 15.17
CA GLU A 231 10.57 -4.55 14.61
C GLU A 231 9.45 -5.37 13.93
N GLU A 232 9.75 -5.89 12.74
CA GLU A 232 8.83 -6.77 12.01
C GLU A 232 8.53 -8.03 12.84
N LYS A 233 7.25 -8.41 12.86
CA LYS A 233 6.75 -9.69 13.34
C LYS A 233 6.04 -10.39 12.20
N SER A 234 6.06 -11.72 12.24
CA SER A 234 5.36 -12.57 11.30
C SER A 234 4.42 -13.52 12.04
N LEU A 235 3.24 -13.75 11.48
CA LEU A 235 2.25 -14.70 11.95
C LEU A 235 1.85 -15.61 10.79
N ALA A 236 2.15 -16.90 10.91
CA ALA A 236 1.83 -17.89 9.89
C ALA A 236 0.66 -18.78 10.36
N SER A 237 -0.21 -19.16 9.43
CA SER A 237 -1.25 -20.18 9.67
C SER A 237 -0.68 -21.58 9.85
N GLY A 238 0.53 -21.81 9.34
CA GLY A 238 1.01 -23.13 8.96
C GLY A 238 0.28 -23.67 7.72
N LEU A 239 0.77 -24.80 7.20
CA LEU A 239 0.20 -25.43 6.02
C LEU A 239 -1.23 -25.95 6.26
N ILE A 240 -2.15 -25.59 5.38
CA ILE A 240 -3.54 -26.02 5.38
C ILE A 240 -3.75 -26.98 4.20
N ASP A 241 -3.95 -28.25 4.50
CA ASP A 241 -4.31 -29.27 3.51
C ASP A 241 -5.78 -29.09 3.09
N VAL A 242 -6.03 -28.87 1.79
CA VAL A 242 -7.37 -28.76 1.21
C VAL A 242 -7.74 -30.05 0.49
N ALA A 243 -6.87 -30.51 -0.41
CA ALA A 243 -7.00 -31.74 -1.19
C ALA A 243 -8.39 -31.91 -1.84
N ALA A 244 -8.87 -30.88 -2.54
CA ALA A 244 -10.20 -30.84 -3.14
C ALA A 244 -10.16 -30.43 -4.62
N THR A 245 -11.07 -31.01 -5.41
CA THR A 245 -11.26 -30.62 -6.81
C THR A 245 -11.81 -29.20 -6.89
N ILE A 246 -11.25 -28.41 -7.82
CA ILE A 246 -11.74 -27.08 -8.14
C ILE A 246 -12.93 -27.23 -9.10
N PRO A 247 -14.11 -26.67 -8.80
CA PRO A 247 -15.25 -26.73 -9.72
C PRO A 247 -14.98 -25.91 -11.00
N ASP A 248 -15.06 -26.57 -12.16
CA ASP A 248 -14.88 -26.00 -13.51
C ASP A 248 -16.07 -25.09 -13.90
N ASP A 249 -15.75 -23.95 -14.53
CA ASP A 249 -16.69 -22.89 -14.99
C ASP A 249 -17.69 -22.47 -13.90
N ASP A 250 -17.21 -22.28 -12.66
CA ASP A 250 -18.02 -21.93 -11.50
C ASP A 250 -17.53 -20.64 -10.81
N THR A 251 -18.31 -19.57 -10.99
CA THR A 251 -18.11 -18.27 -10.35
C THR A 251 -18.14 -18.29 -8.81
N THR A 252 -18.62 -19.36 -8.19
CA THR A 252 -18.60 -19.57 -6.74
C THR A 252 -17.27 -20.15 -6.28
N GLY A 253 -16.70 -21.06 -7.07
CA GLY A 253 -15.48 -21.79 -6.75
C GLY A 253 -15.55 -22.59 -5.44
N ILE A 254 -14.40 -22.71 -4.79
CA ILE A 254 -14.21 -23.36 -3.48
C ILE A 254 -13.45 -22.42 -2.54
N SER A 255 -13.68 -22.54 -1.23
CA SER A 255 -13.02 -21.70 -0.22
C SER A 255 -12.43 -22.54 0.91
N SER A 256 -11.35 -22.04 1.50
CA SER A 256 -10.74 -22.55 2.72
C SER A 256 -10.43 -21.38 3.64
N SER A 257 -10.63 -21.56 4.95
CA SER A 257 -10.52 -20.48 5.93
C SER A 257 -9.63 -20.87 7.10
N VAL A 258 -8.98 -19.87 7.70
CA VAL A 258 -8.16 -20.01 8.91
C VAL A 258 -8.34 -18.81 9.82
N THR A 259 -8.33 -19.03 11.13
CA THR A 259 -8.37 -17.95 12.12
C THR A 259 -6.97 -17.67 12.64
N LEU A 260 -6.50 -16.44 12.47
CA LEU A 260 -5.24 -15.94 13.04
C LEU A 260 -5.50 -15.19 14.35
N GLY A 261 -4.50 -15.21 15.25
CA GLY A 261 -4.50 -14.44 16.50
C GLY A 261 -4.00 -13.01 16.34
N ASP A 262 -3.76 -12.33 17.46
CA ASP A 262 -3.40 -10.90 17.55
C ASP A 262 -1.88 -10.62 17.47
N GLY A 263 -1.09 -11.58 16.99
CA GLY A 263 0.39 -11.48 16.95
C GLY A 263 0.93 -10.44 15.96
N VAL A 264 0.08 -9.94 15.05
CA VAL A 264 0.36 -8.80 14.17
C VAL A 264 -0.87 -7.88 14.21
N LYS A 265 -0.68 -6.65 14.67
CA LYS A 265 -1.75 -5.66 14.92
C LYS A 265 -1.84 -4.58 13.85
N GLN A 266 -0.74 -4.34 13.15
CA GLN A 266 -0.69 -3.51 11.95
C GLN A 266 0.03 -4.31 10.88
N ILE A 267 -0.73 -4.77 9.89
CA ILE A 267 -0.20 -5.51 8.75
C ILE A 267 0.63 -4.57 7.86
N GLU A 268 1.69 -5.09 7.29
CA GLU A 268 2.46 -4.47 6.20
C GLU A 268 2.29 -5.31 4.95
N TRP A 269 2.58 -6.61 5.03
CA TRP A 269 2.49 -7.52 3.90
C TRP A 269 1.74 -8.79 4.27
N VAL A 270 0.99 -9.32 3.31
CA VAL A 270 0.39 -10.66 3.41
C VAL A 270 0.92 -11.51 2.27
N GLU A 271 1.42 -12.70 2.59
CA GLU A 271 1.87 -13.70 1.63
C GLU A 271 0.97 -14.95 1.68
N VAL A 272 0.59 -15.47 0.51
CA VAL A 272 -0.14 -16.72 0.35
C VAL A 272 0.71 -17.67 -0.49
N THR A 273 1.28 -18.69 0.14
CA THR A 273 1.92 -19.79 -0.56
C THR A 273 0.83 -20.75 -1.02
N PHE A 274 0.63 -20.86 -2.33
CA PHE A 274 -0.48 -21.54 -2.98
C PHE A 274 0.02 -22.74 -3.80
N ASP A 275 -0.60 -23.90 -3.59
CA ASP A 275 -0.28 -25.15 -4.28
C ASP A 275 -1.54 -25.75 -4.90
N ALA A 276 -1.57 -25.79 -6.24
CA ALA A 276 -2.67 -26.34 -7.01
C ALA A 276 -2.19 -26.90 -8.36
N GLU A 277 -2.66 -28.10 -8.67
CA GLU A 277 -2.50 -28.71 -10.00
C GLU A 277 -3.70 -28.31 -10.86
N HIS A 278 -3.46 -27.79 -12.07
CA HIS A 278 -4.51 -27.45 -13.04
C HIS A 278 -3.99 -27.73 -14.45
N ASP A 279 -4.85 -28.25 -15.34
CA ASP A 279 -4.47 -28.45 -16.75
C ASP A 279 -4.16 -27.12 -17.45
N TYR A 280 -4.79 -26.03 -17.00
CA TYR A 280 -4.56 -24.66 -17.46
C TYR A 280 -4.68 -23.65 -16.30
N PRO A 281 -3.63 -23.44 -15.49
CA PRO A 281 -3.73 -22.66 -14.23
C PRO A 281 -4.06 -21.17 -14.40
N ALA A 282 -3.98 -20.64 -15.62
CA ALA A 282 -4.42 -19.28 -15.92
C ALA A 282 -5.96 -19.15 -15.88
N ASP A 283 -6.71 -20.24 -15.83
CA ASP A 283 -8.18 -20.21 -15.65
C ASP A 283 -8.58 -19.91 -14.21
N LEU A 284 -7.62 -19.97 -13.27
CA LEU A 284 -7.87 -19.78 -11.86
C LEU A 284 -7.87 -18.30 -11.46
N GLU A 285 -8.96 -17.87 -10.84
CA GLU A 285 -9.00 -16.68 -9.99
C GLU A 285 -8.73 -17.08 -8.54
N VAL A 286 -7.79 -16.39 -7.89
CA VAL A 286 -7.44 -16.61 -6.48
C VAL A 286 -7.65 -15.32 -5.72
N VAL A 287 -8.56 -15.33 -4.74
CA VAL A 287 -8.93 -14.16 -3.94
C VAL A 287 -8.71 -14.44 -2.46
N LEU A 288 -7.91 -13.61 -1.81
CA LEU A 288 -7.77 -13.60 -0.36
C LEU A 288 -8.71 -12.57 0.25
N ILE A 289 -9.47 -12.98 1.25
CA ILE A 289 -10.43 -12.14 1.97
C ILE A 289 -9.96 -12.04 3.43
N GLY A 290 -9.70 -10.81 3.87
CA GLY A 290 -9.29 -10.51 5.25
C GLY A 290 -10.45 -10.52 6.24
N PRO A 291 -10.17 -10.52 7.56
CA PRO A 291 -11.20 -10.51 8.61
C PRO A 291 -12.13 -9.29 8.56
N ASP A 292 -11.65 -8.20 7.98
CA ASP A 292 -12.39 -6.96 7.76
C ASP A 292 -13.21 -6.95 6.46
N GLY A 293 -13.14 -8.01 5.66
CA GLY A 293 -13.76 -8.10 4.34
C GLY A 293 -12.97 -7.42 3.22
N THR A 294 -11.76 -6.91 3.49
CA THR A 294 -10.89 -6.42 2.42
C THR A 294 -10.50 -7.59 1.52
N GLU A 295 -10.68 -7.45 0.20
CA GLU A 295 -10.32 -8.46 -0.78
C GLU A 295 -9.00 -8.12 -1.48
N SER A 296 -8.18 -9.13 -1.69
CA SER A 296 -6.99 -9.11 -2.56
C SER A 296 -7.16 -10.14 -3.66
N VAL A 297 -7.30 -9.68 -4.91
CA VAL A 297 -7.26 -10.56 -6.09
C VAL A 297 -5.79 -10.85 -6.36
N LEU A 298 -5.36 -12.06 -6.00
CA LEU A 298 -3.97 -12.52 -6.10
C LEU A 298 -3.64 -13.09 -7.48
N ALA A 299 -4.66 -13.58 -8.19
CA ALA A 299 -4.57 -13.97 -9.59
C ALA A 299 -5.94 -13.75 -10.25
N ASN A 300 -5.92 -13.23 -11.47
CA ASN A 300 -7.09 -13.13 -12.34
C ASN A 300 -7.12 -14.29 -13.34
N ALA A 301 -8.31 -14.84 -13.59
CA ALA A 301 -8.50 -15.83 -14.63
C ALA A 301 -8.41 -15.22 -16.04
N THR A 302 -7.83 -15.93 -17.01
CA THR A 302 -7.67 -15.45 -18.39
C THR A 302 -7.42 -16.57 -19.40
N ASP A 303 -8.00 -16.42 -20.60
CA ASP A 303 -7.85 -17.34 -21.74
C ASP A 303 -6.64 -16.99 -22.64
N TYR A 304 -5.81 -16.02 -22.26
CA TYR A 304 -4.65 -15.64 -23.05
C TYR A 304 -3.61 -16.76 -23.13
N PHE A 305 -3.38 -17.25 -24.36
CA PHE A 305 -2.52 -18.42 -24.63
C PHE A 305 -1.06 -18.31 -24.15
N TYR A 306 -0.54 -17.10 -23.90
CA TYR A 306 0.81 -16.87 -23.40
C TYR A 306 0.97 -17.17 -21.90
N MET A 307 -0.13 -17.41 -21.19
CA MET A 307 -0.16 -17.72 -19.77
C MET A 307 -0.23 -19.23 -19.48
N PHE A 308 0.03 -20.06 -20.49
CA PHE A 308 0.08 -21.51 -20.32
C PHE A 308 1.31 -21.95 -19.53
N ASN A 309 1.09 -22.53 -18.35
CA ASN A 309 2.09 -23.27 -17.60
C ASN A 309 1.50 -24.61 -17.12
N PRO A 310 1.88 -25.76 -17.71
CA PRO A 310 1.27 -27.05 -17.35
C PRO A 310 1.67 -27.56 -15.97
N ALA A 311 2.58 -26.87 -15.26
CA ALA A 311 3.00 -27.26 -13.92
C ALA A 311 2.00 -26.87 -12.81
N GLY A 312 1.00 -26.04 -13.13
CA GLY A 312 0.13 -25.46 -12.10
C GLY A 312 0.85 -24.43 -11.24
N TYR A 313 0.29 -24.18 -10.06
CA TYR A 313 0.95 -23.42 -8.99
C TYR A 313 1.69 -24.40 -8.09
N ASP A 314 3.03 -24.44 -8.17
CA ASP A 314 3.89 -25.28 -7.33
C ASP A 314 4.46 -24.46 -6.18
N GLN A 315 3.73 -24.41 -5.06
CA GLN A 315 4.05 -23.60 -3.88
C GLN A 315 4.36 -22.12 -4.21
N TRP A 316 3.64 -21.57 -5.20
CA TRP A 316 3.83 -20.18 -5.63
C TRP A 316 3.38 -19.23 -4.52
N THR A 317 4.22 -18.26 -4.17
CA THR A 317 3.86 -17.30 -3.14
C THR A 317 3.35 -16.01 -3.76
N PHE A 318 2.07 -15.71 -3.54
CA PHE A 318 1.47 -14.41 -3.86
C PHE A 318 1.68 -13.44 -2.70
N THR A 319 1.79 -12.14 -3.00
CA THR A 319 1.93 -11.09 -1.98
C THR A 319 0.86 -10.02 -2.17
N SER A 320 0.34 -9.47 -1.08
CA SER A 320 -0.59 -8.35 -1.09
C SER A 320 -0.18 -7.27 -0.10
N ALA A 321 -0.27 -6.01 -0.54
CA ALA A 321 -0.17 -4.83 0.31
C ALA A 321 -1.54 -4.31 0.75
N ARG A 322 -2.66 -4.84 0.22
CA ARG A 322 -3.99 -4.22 0.37
C ARG A 322 -4.52 -4.21 1.81
N HIS A 323 -3.99 -5.06 2.67
CA HIS A 323 -4.38 -5.16 4.07
C HIS A 323 -3.54 -4.26 5.01
N TRP A 324 -2.67 -3.39 4.46
CA TRP A 324 -1.77 -2.54 5.24
C TRP A 324 -2.49 -1.75 6.34
N GLY A 325 -1.90 -1.74 7.52
CA GLY A 325 -2.41 -1.07 8.72
C GLY A 325 -3.53 -1.81 9.45
N SER A 326 -4.25 -2.74 8.80
CA SER A 326 -5.32 -3.51 9.46
C SER A 326 -4.74 -4.50 10.50
N SER A 327 -5.60 -5.01 11.38
CA SER A 327 -5.24 -6.11 12.30
C SER A 327 -5.24 -7.46 11.57
N ALA A 328 -4.31 -8.35 11.91
CA ALA A 328 -4.31 -9.72 11.40
C ALA A 328 -5.31 -10.64 12.11
N GLU A 329 -5.81 -10.23 13.27
CA GLU A 329 -6.70 -11.05 14.10
C GLU A 329 -8.03 -11.31 13.41
N GLY A 330 -8.43 -12.58 13.36
CA GLY A 330 -9.74 -13.00 12.85
C GLY A 330 -9.66 -14.04 11.75
N GLU A 331 -10.79 -14.26 11.08
CA GLU A 331 -10.93 -15.27 10.03
C GLU A 331 -10.48 -14.72 8.68
N TRP A 332 -9.52 -15.42 8.08
CA TRP A 332 -9.05 -15.22 6.72
C TRP A 332 -9.61 -16.32 5.83
N THR A 333 -10.03 -15.97 4.62
CA THR A 333 -10.58 -16.93 3.66
C THR A 333 -9.86 -16.80 2.32
N LEU A 334 -9.32 -17.91 1.80
CA LEU A 334 -8.85 -17.99 0.42
C LEU A 334 -9.95 -18.64 -0.42
N GLN A 335 -10.34 -17.97 -1.50
CA GLN A 335 -11.29 -18.45 -2.50
C GLN A 335 -10.56 -18.73 -3.81
N VAL A 336 -10.82 -19.90 -4.39
CA VAL A 336 -10.26 -20.34 -5.67
C VAL A 336 -11.42 -20.65 -6.61
N LYS A 337 -11.46 -20.00 -7.77
CA LYS A 337 -12.48 -20.22 -8.80
C LYS A 337 -11.79 -20.61 -10.08
N ASP A 338 -12.32 -21.61 -10.75
CA ASP A 338 -12.02 -21.86 -12.15
C ASP A 338 -13.16 -21.24 -12.98
N LEU A 339 -12.80 -20.29 -13.83
CA LEU A 339 -13.76 -19.47 -14.57
C LEU A 339 -13.82 -19.81 -16.06
N ILE A 340 -13.08 -20.82 -16.53
CA ILE A 340 -12.94 -21.11 -17.96
C ILE A 340 -12.92 -22.61 -18.23
N SER A 341 -13.99 -23.11 -18.86
CA SER A 341 -14.07 -24.51 -19.28
C SER A 341 -13.11 -24.88 -20.43
N PRO A 342 -12.73 -26.17 -20.59
CA PRO A 342 -13.20 -27.35 -19.85
C PRO A 342 -12.14 -27.99 -18.95
N ASP A 343 -11.07 -27.23 -18.67
CA ASP A 343 -9.93 -27.72 -17.92
C ASP A 343 -10.32 -27.85 -16.45
N ALA A 344 -9.61 -28.69 -15.70
CA ALA A 344 -9.94 -28.92 -14.29
C ALA A 344 -8.67 -29.10 -13.48
N GLY A 345 -8.79 -28.90 -12.17
CA GLY A 345 -7.67 -29.07 -11.26
C GLY A 345 -8.03 -29.45 -9.84
N THR A 346 -6.99 -29.60 -9.03
CA THR A 346 -7.07 -29.92 -7.61
C THR A 346 -6.31 -28.85 -6.84
N TRP A 347 -6.99 -28.24 -5.87
CA TRP A 347 -6.34 -27.40 -4.89
C TRP A 347 -5.77 -28.29 -3.79
N ASN A 348 -4.44 -28.32 -3.71
CA ASN A 348 -3.71 -29.19 -2.80
C ASN A 348 -3.65 -28.59 -1.41
N SER A 349 -3.02 -27.42 -1.29
CA SER A 349 -2.75 -26.78 -0.01
C SER A 349 -2.54 -25.27 -0.13
N TRP A 350 -2.52 -24.58 1.00
CA TRP A 350 -2.06 -23.20 1.07
C TRP A 350 -1.54 -22.86 2.46
N GLU A 351 -0.71 -21.82 2.55
CA GLU A 351 -0.26 -21.23 3.80
C GLU A 351 -0.39 -19.70 3.73
N LEU A 352 -0.92 -19.09 4.78
CA LEU A 352 -1.02 -17.65 4.95
C LEU A 352 0.09 -17.19 5.91
N THR A 353 0.92 -16.25 5.48
CA THR A 353 1.87 -15.55 6.35
C THR A 353 1.61 -14.06 6.33
N VAL A 354 1.41 -13.48 7.51
CA VAL A 354 1.17 -12.05 7.69
C VAL A 354 2.39 -11.42 8.35
N TYR A 355 2.88 -10.31 7.80
CA TYR A 355 4.01 -9.55 8.32
C TYR A 355 3.57 -8.16 8.75
N GLY A 356 4.14 -7.64 9.82
CA GLY A 356 3.85 -6.28 10.28
C GLY A 356 4.35 -6.03 11.68
N GLN A 357 3.59 -5.25 12.46
CA GLN A 357 3.97 -4.83 13.80
C GLN A 357 3.02 -5.41 14.86
N ASP A 358 3.57 -5.88 15.99
CA ASP A 358 2.81 -6.27 17.21
C ASP A 358 2.59 -5.08 18.16
N VAL A 359 2.58 -3.88 17.61
CA VAL A 359 2.15 -2.67 18.32
C VAL A 359 1.02 -2.05 17.52
N TYR A 360 0.03 -1.51 18.21
CA TYR A 360 -0.95 -0.65 17.55
C TYR A 360 -0.28 0.65 17.14
N ALA A 361 -0.83 1.34 16.14
CA ALA A 361 -0.39 2.69 15.81
C ALA A 361 -0.48 3.53 17.09
N ALA A 362 0.48 4.43 17.31
CA ALA A 362 0.38 5.33 18.45
C ALA A 362 -0.99 6.02 18.39
N PRO A 363 -1.78 6.00 19.49
CA PRO A 363 -3.10 6.61 19.45
C PRO A 363 -2.97 8.10 19.06
N PRO A 364 -3.90 8.64 18.25
CA PRO A 364 -3.85 10.05 17.86
C PRO A 364 -3.76 10.93 19.10
N GLU A 365 -2.72 11.74 19.22
CA GLU A 365 -2.53 12.63 20.36
C GLU A 365 -3.24 13.96 20.09
N LEU A 366 -4.09 14.40 21.02
CA LEU A 366 -4.75 15.71 20.92
C LEU A 366 -3.70 16.82 21.06
N VAL A 367 -3.52 17.63 20.02
CA VAL A 367 -2.57 18.77 20.04
C VAL A 367 -3.25 20.11 20.27
N ALA A 368 -4.52 20.27 19.90
CA ALA A 368 -5.26 21.52 20.12
C ALA A 368 -6.78 21.32 20.13
N ILE A 369 -7.48 22.18 20.87
CA ILE A 369 -8.92 22.40 20.72
C ILE A 369 -9.12 23.86 20.31
N ILE A 370 -9.78 24.12 19.19
CA ILE A 370 -9.87 25.44 18.57
C ILE A 370 -11.36 25.83 18.45
N PRO A 371 -11.83 26.88 19.13
CA PRO A 371 -13.18 27.37 18.95
C PRO A 371 -13.31 28.10 17.62
N ASN A 372 -14.54 28.25 17.12
CA ASN A 372 -14.82 28.96 15.86
C ASN A 372 -14.41 30.45 15.85
N GLN A 373 -14.01 31.00 16.99
CA GLN A 373 -13.49 32.37 17.12
C GLN A 373 -11.97 32.44 16.90
N GLY A 374 -11.29 31.29 16.77
CA GLY A 374 -9.84 31.16 16.70
C GLY A 374 -9.19 31.05 18.09
N GLY A 375 -7.86 30.81 18.10
CA GLY A 375 -7.08 30.56 19.32
C GLY A 375 -7.17 29.11 19.81
N VAL A 376 -6.17 28.65 20.56
CA VAL A 376 -6.18 27.30 21.16
C VAL A 376 -6.75 27.41 22.58
N LEU A 377 -7.72 26.57 22.92
CA LEU A 377 -8.22 26.41 24.29
C LEU A 377 -7.13 25.80 25.17
N THR A 378 -6.93 26.42 26.32
CA THR A 378 -6.11 25.90 27.41
C THR A 378 -6.96 25.67 28.66
N ASP A 379 -6.54 24.74 29.50
CA ASP A 379 -7.26 24.43 30.73
C ASP A 379 -7.38 25.67 31.64
N GLY A 380 -8.60 25.95 32.10
CA GLY A 380 -8.93 27.12 32.90
C GLY A 380 -9.21 28.42 32.11
N ASP A 381 -9.19 28.39 30.78
CA ASP A 381 -9.58 29.57 29.99
C ASP A 381 -11.04 29.98 30.22
N ILE A 382 -11.26 31.30 30.24
CA ILE A 382 -12.59 31.90 30.34
C ILE A 382 -12.94 32.52 28.99
N PHE A 383 -14.08 32.11 28.43
CA PHE A 383 -14.59 32.62 27.16
C PHE A 383 -15.88 33.41 27.37
N ASP A 384 -15.83 34.71 27.05
CA ASP A 384 -16.99 35.60 27.17
C ASP A 384 -18.03 35.42 26.04
N VAL A 385 -17.71 34.59 25.03
CA VAL A 385 -18.61 34.29 23.91
C VAL A 385 -18.65 32.78 23.71
N ALA A 386 -19.82 32.19 23.94
CA ALA A 386 -20.05 30.76 23.74
C ALA A 386 -19.69 30.33 22.30
N PRO A 387 -18.78 29.35 22.12
CA PRO A 387 -18.46 28.83 20.80
C PRO A 387 -19.67 28.09 20.21
N ARG A 388 -19.79 28.11 18.89
CA ARG A 388 -20.76 27.30 18.13
C ARG A 388 -20.15 26.00 17.61
N GLN A 389 -18.82 25.96 17.56
CA GLN A 389 -18.05 24.82 17.09
C GLN A 389 -16.72 24.77 17.83
N LEU A 390 -16.27 23.55 18.10
CA LEU A 390 -14.90 23.23 18.50
C LEU A 390 -14.27 22.32 17.43
N THR A 391 -13.05 22.63 17.04
CA THR A 391 -12.20 21.77 16.22
C THR A 391 -11.16 21.12 17.11
N PHE A 392 -11.20 19.80 17.23
CA PHE A 392 -10.21 18.98 17.91
C PHE A 392 -9.17 18.56 16.89
N ARG A 393 -7.94 19.04 17.05
CA ARG A 393 -6.82 18.71 16.17
C ARG A 393 -5.93 17.69 16.86
N PHE A 394 -5.65 16.61 16.16
CA PHE A 394 -4.73 15.57 16.57
C PHE A 394 -3.39 15.72 15.83
N THR A 395 -2.37 14.96 16.24
CA THR A 395 -1.08 14.90 15.55
C THR A 395 -1.25 14.68 14.04
N ASP A 396 -0.45 15.38 13.23
CA ASP A 396 -0.47 15.26 11.77
C ASP A 396 -0.09 13.83 11.32
N GLY A 397 -0.59 13.41 10.15
CA GLY A 397 -0.34 12.07 9.59
C GLY A 397 -1.21 10.95 10.16
N GLN A 398 -2.15 11.25 11.07
CA GLN A 398 -3.08 10.27 11.64
C GLN A 398 -4.46 10.38 10.99
N ILE A 399 -5.09 9.24 10.69
CA ILE A 399 -6.48 9.15 10.25
C ILE A 399 -7.35 8.83 11.47
N ILE A 400 -8.33 9.68 11.76
CA ILE A 400 -9.29 9.43 12.85
C ILE A 400 -10.41 8.51 12.35
N ASP A 401 -10.59 7.36 13.01
CA ASP A 401 -11.72 6.47 12.75
C ASP A 401 -13.05 7.17 13.10
N GLN A 402 -13.90 7.35 12.08
CA GLN A 402 -15.23 7.95 12.23
C GLN A 402 -16.16 7.18 13.18
N SER A 403 -15.95 5.89 13.36
CA SER A 403 -16.71 5.07 14.31
C SER A 403 -16.38 5.41 15.77
N SER A 404 -15.19 5.98 16.02
CA SER A 404 -14.66 6.29 17.34
C SER A 404 -15.03 7.69 17.87
N LEU A 405 -15.71 8.52 17.07
CA LEU A 405 -16.01 9.93 17.40
C LEU A 405 -16.84 10.10 18.68
N GLY A 406 -17.56 9.06 19.11
CA GLY A 406 -18.23 9.01 20.41
C GLY A 406 -17.29 9.11 21.62
N GLY A 407 -15.97 9.01 21.42
CA GLY A 407 -14.95 9.20 22.44
C GLY A 407 -14.79 10.64 22.93
N ILE A 408 -15.27 11.64 22.19
CA ILE A 408 -15.28 13.04 22.63
C ILE A 408 -16.52 13.29 23.48
N GLU A 409 -16.34 13.60 24.75
CA GLU A 409 -17.39 13.90 25.72
C GLU A 409 -17.21 15.32 26.28
N ILE A 410 -18.25 16.14 26.21
CA ILE A 410 -18.30 17.48 26.81
C ILE A 410 -19.41 17.49 27.84
N ILE A 411 -19.07 17.80 29.08
CA ILE A 411 -20.03 17.93 30.19
C ILE A 411 -19.94 19.33 30.80
N ARG A 412 -21.02 19.77 31.44
CA ARG A 412 -21.07 21.02 32.21
C ARG A 412 -21.42 20.76 33.66
N SER A 413 -20.93 21.61 34.56
CA SER A 413 -21.03 21.50 36.03
C SER A 413 -22.43 21.70 36.64
N GLY A 414 -23.50 21.69 35.83
CA GLY A 414 -24.84 21.92 36.34
C GLY A 414 -25.04 23.29 37.00
N SER A 415 -24.20 24.28 36.66
CA SER A 415 -24.19 25.65 37.22
C SER A 415 -23.73 25.79 38.67
N ASP A 416 -23.03 24.79 39.24
CA ASP A 416 -22.42 24.91 40.57
C ASP A 416 -20.89 25.05 40.56
N GLY A 417 -20.27 24.87 39.39
CA GLY A 417 -18.83 25.00 39.18
C GLY A 417 -18.00 23.81 39.66
N THR A 418 -18.63 22.68 40.00
CA THR A 418 -17.96 21.46 40.47
C THR A 418 -18.27 20.25 39.59
N PHE A 419 -17.38 19.26 39.62
CA PHE A 419 -17.54 18.00 38.89
C PHE A 419 -17.31 16.82 39.83
N GLY A 420 -17.98 15.70 39.57
CA GLY A 420 -17.98 14.48 40.37
C GLY A 420 -19.07 14.40 41.44
N ASP A 421 -20.05 15.32 41.47
CA ASP A 421 -21.12 15.35 42.48
C ASP A 421 -22.44 14.70 42.00
N GLY A 422 -22.52 14.37 40.71
CA GLY A 422 -23.65 13.69 40.08
C GLY A 422 -24.71 14.62 39.49
N ASN A 423 -24.46 15.93 39.45
CA ASN A 423 -25.35 16.91 38.84
C ASN A 423 -24.98 17.28 37.38
N GLU A 424 -23.89 16.71 36.87
CA GLU A 424 -23.29 17.12 35.60
C GLU A 424 -24.21 16.80 34.42
N GLN A 425 -24.20 17.68 33.44
CA GLN A 425 -25.05 17.53 32.25
C GLN A 425 -24.18 17.33 31.01
N VAL A 426 -24.46 16.26 30.27
CA VAL A 426 -23.82 16.00 28.98
C VAL A 426 -24.31 17.03 27.96
N VAL A 427 -23.36 17.71 27.33
CA VAL A 427 -23.63 18.62 26.22
C VAL A 427 -23.96 17.80 24.99
N GLN A 428 -25.17 17.96 24.46
CA GLN A 428 -25.60 17.30 23.23
C GLN A 428 -25.03 18.01 22.01
N TYR A 429 -24.37 17.25 21.14
CA TYR A 429 -23.85 17.77 19.88
C TYR A 429 -24.97 17.88 18.86
N GLY A 430 -24.98 18.96 18.07
CA GLY A 430 -25.82 19.06 16.89
C GLY A 430 -25.23 18.28 15.71
N TRP A 431 -23.90 18.18 15.66
CA TRP A 431 -23.18 17.41 14.67
C TRP A 431 -21.75 17.14 15.14
N ILE A 432 -21.20 15.98 14.78
CA ILE A 432 -19.79 15.60 14.96
C ILE A 432 -19.32 14.90 13.68
N GLY A 433 -18.09 15.18 13.25
CA GLY A 433 -17.50 14.55 12.07
C GLY A 433 -16.06 14.98 11.83
N ILE A 434 -15.44 14.40 10.81
CA ILE A 434 -14.07 14.76 10.41
C ILE A 434 -14.06 16.15 9.75
N GLY A 435 -13.00 16.91 10.01
CA GLY A 435 -12.77 18.25 9.48
C GLY A 435 -12.25 18.25 8.04
N GLU A 436 -11.72 19.39 7.61
CA GLU A 436 -11.08 19.52 6.29
C GLU A 436 -9.77 18.73 6.23
N HIS A 437 -9.13 18.51 7.38
CA HIS A 437 -7.98 17.64 7.54
C HIS A 437 -8.37 16.32 8.22
N PRO A 438 -7.79 15.17 7.81
CA PRO A 438 -8.14 13.85 8.33
C PRO A 438 -7.80 13.66 9.83
N ASN A 439 -6.92 14.51 10.38
CA ASN A 439 -6.56 14.57 11.79
C ASN A 439 -7.41 15.58 12.59
N GLU A 440 -8.51 16.08 12.05
CA GLU A 440 -9.41 17.00 12.74
C GLU A 440 -10.79 16.38 12.97
N VAL A 441 -11.31 16.55 14.19
CA VAL A 441 -12.71 16.27 14.52
C VAL A 441 -13.41 17.58 14.84
N ILE A 442 -14.50 17.86 14.14
CA ILE A 442 -15.30 19.06 14.32
C ILE A 442 -16.57 18.69 15.10
N VAL A 443 -16.78 19.34 16.24
CA VAL A 443 -18.02 19.29 17.02
C VAL A 443 -18.78 20.59 16.86
N ARG A 444 -20.04 20.52 16.39
CA ARG A 444 -20.96 21.67 16.30
C ARG A 444 -22.08 21.51 17.31
N PHE A 445 -22.34 22.56 18.08
CA PHE A 445 -23.39 22.53 19.10
C PHE A 445 -24.76 22.78 18.47
N ALA A 446 -25.78 22.06 18.96
CA ALA A 446 -27.16 22.21 18.49
C ALA A 446 -27.74 23.59 18.87
N GLU A 447 -27.29 24.13 19.99
CA GLU A 447 -27.71 25.41 20.55
C GLU A 447 -26.51 26.17 21.12
N THR A 448 -26.70 27.44 21.48
CA THR A 448 -25.65 28.21 22.15
C THR A 448 -25.40 27.62 23.54
N LEU A 449 -24.15 27.34 23.87
CA LEU A 449 -23.79 26.81 25.19
C LEU A 449 -24.15 27.81 26.30
N PRO A 450 -24.80 27.38 27.39
CA PRO A 450 -25.08 28.25 28.54
C PRO A 450 -23.80 28.71 29.23
N ASP A 451 -23.89 29.76 30.05
CA ASP A 451 -22.81 30.15 30.94
C ASP A 451 -22.63 29.08 32.03
N ASP A 452 -21.47 28.41 32.05
CA ASP A 452 -21.18 27.28 32.93
C ASP A 452 -19.67 26.96 32.91
N VAL A 453 -19.24 26.08 33.81
CA VAL A 453 -17.92 25.44 33.72
C VAL A 453 -18.07 24.15 32.92
N TYR A 454 -17.16 23.95 31.96
CA TYR A 454 -17.17 22.81 31.05
C TYR A 454 -15.94 21.93 31.27
N GLN A 455 -16.14 20.62 31.23
CA GLN A 455 -15.08 19.63 31.18
C GLN A 455 -15.18 18.88 29.86
N ILE A 456 -14.05 18.80 29.16
CA ILE A 456 -13.91 18.04 27.92
C ILE A 456 -13.05 16.81 28.22
N THR A 457 -13.59 15.64 27.93
CA THR A 457 -12.91 14.36 28.08
C THR A 457 -12.79 13.72 26.71
N ILE A 458 -11.57 13.34 26.32
CA ILE A 458 -11.34 12.56 25.10
C ILE A 458 -10.94 11.17 25.54
N ARG A 459 -11.72 10.19 25.10
CA ARG A 459 -11.51 8.77 25.36
C ARG A 459 -11.16 8.12 24.03
N GLY A 460 -9.95 7.58 23.94
CA GLY A 460 -9.56 6.69 22.85
C GLY A 460 -9.80 5.24 23.25
N SER A 461 -10.16 4.40 22.28
CA SER A 461 -9.94 2.96 22.36
C SER A 461 -8.61 2.66 21.68
N GLY A 462 -7.63 2.25 22.48
CA GLY A 462 -6.29 1.83 22.07
C GLY A 462 -5.58 1.28 23.30
N PRO A 463 -4.52 0.47 23.15
CA PRO A 463 -3.76 0.03 24.31
C PRO A 463 -3.13 1.22 25.02
N VAL A 464 -3.09 1.14 26.35
CA VAL A 464 -2.35 2.05 27.23
C VAL A 464 -0.90 1.63 27.31
#